data_AF-A0A7X8XBE2-F1
#
_entry.id   AF-A0A7X8XBE2-F1
#
_cell.length_a   1.000
_cell.length_b   1.000
_cell.length_c   1.000
_cell.angle_alpha   90.00
_cell.angle_beta   90.00
_cell.angle_gamma   90.00
#
_symmetry.space_group_name_H-M   'P 1'
#
loop_
_entity.id
_entity.type
_entity.pdbx_description
1 polymer ?
#
loop_
_entity_poly.entity_id
_entity_poly.type
_entity_poly.pdbx_seq_one_letter_code
_entity_poly.pdbx_strand_id
1 'polypeptide(L)'
;MSEIKKEDWPLHYADPDNHDFRPLSASVLNRLEDLKDGDFVYLEPGEYPEMKINANQVTIRTRGAGECAVIKGGSVNATGCRLENLLFEQPVVFTGDNLTLHSCTFKAKAVLSGNNIQVTHCQFDAQPDFSAATGFRHSNLGLTPAVTGLADLDDGRSFDAFPLGPYRLVRSSKPPRLLCGPVIRSVTDTMVDIEWWTDDKEVSSELCWGTSEKCENRAGQPFTGGYWHSLSLAGLKPGTTYFFRISSRSPLREHHSTMELAVQNRLLKREFISTDPISFTTLGEKPAPRTLTVSEGSISPVLDQARPGDTVLIRGGVYTETLYVRSAGLTLRNMPGEKVFLDGRRIIQRGIVLENKPDTVIDGLFFKELSGTAGIVINGGERITIRRCFYDGRSREYTPVFVTANGVKQLTIDNCLVTRGFHGASFWRCPDLVIKNCVWFNNQITHFYVHNMPDEIATLSKNVFWDVIPVKLRNSLVSSLNIESLRESGNCWYLRVPENYRNLIGYTRIEGDQVQAKVNYQQFLADAEQERTSLFLNPGFAAVPEIAAFQMPEAVPQDLPALYKELE
;
A
#
# COMPACT_ATOMS: atom_id res chain seq x y z
N MET A 1 36.38 10.83 0.08
CA MET A 1 35.58 9.60 0.33
C MET A 1 35.07 8.98 -0.98
N SER A 2 35.90 8.89 -2.03
CA SER A 2 35.46 8.54 -3.40
C SER A 2 36.10 7.26 -3.95
N GLU A 3 36.64 6.38 -3.10
CA GLU A 3 37.41 5.20 -3.52
C GLU A 3 36.90 3.85 -2.97
N ILE A 4 35.81 3.83 -2.18
CA ILE A 4 35.29 2.57 -1.62
C ILE A 4 34.20 1.99 -2.54
N LYS A 5 34.41 0.76 -3.02
CA LYS A 5 33.44 0.04 -3.87
C LYS A 5 32.17 -0.26 -3.08
N LYS A 6 31.03 -0.28 -3.78
CA LYS A 6 29.69 -0.44 -3.17
C LYS A 6 29.51 -1.76 -2.41
N GLU A 7 30.12 -2.84 -2.89
CA GLU A 7 30.16 -4.14 -2.23
C GLU A 7 30.95 -4.13 -0.90
N ASP A 8 31.90 -3.21 -0.74
CA ASP A 8 32.72 -3.07 0.47
C ASP A 8 32.05 -2.14 1.49
N TRP A 9 30.94 -1.48 1.15
CA TRP A 9 30.22 -0.57 2.04
C TRP A 9 29.83 -1.20 3.39
N PRO A 10 29.34 -2.45 3.47
CA PRO A 10 29.05 -3.10 4.76
C PRO A 10 30.28 -3.29 5.65
N LEU A 11 31.47 -3.38 5.06
CA LEU A 11 32.75 -3.52 5.78
C LEU A 11 33.25 -2.17 6.33
N HIS A 12 32.70 -1.07 5.82
CA HIS A 12 33.17 0.27 6.09
C HIS A 12 32.15 1.18 6.75
N TYR A 13 30.85 0.86 6.86
CA TYR A 13 29.81 1.76 7.41
C TYR A 13 28.99 1.12 8.53
N ALA A 14 28.54 1.94 9.47
CA ALA A 14 27.90 1.45 10.70
C ALA A 14 26.42 1.03 10.52
N ASP A 15 25.65 1.70 9.65
CA ASP A 15 24.25 1.35 9.35
C ASP A 15 23.84 1.80 7.92
N PRO A 16 24.12 0.97 6.88
CA PRO A 16 23.81 1.30 5.49
C PRO A 16 22.30 1.28 5.17
N ASP A 17 21.50 0.57 5.95
CA ASP A 17 20.06 0.40 5.70
C ASP A 17 19.26 1.62 6.18
N ASN A 18 19.74 2.31 7.22
CA ASN A 18 19.12 3.53 7.74
C ASN A 18 19.85 4.81 7.31
N HIS A 19 20.62 4.76 6.23
CA HIS A 19 21.28 5.92 5.59
C HIS A 19 22.34 6.62 6.47
N ASP A 20 22.98 5.92 7.39
CA ASP A 20 24.12 6.46 8.12
C ASP A 20 25.44 6.04 7.46
N PHE A 21 25.91 6.90 6.55
CA PHE A 21 27.09 6.67 5.73
C PHE A 21 28.40 7.04 6.45
N ARG A 22 28.44 7.00 7.78
CA ARG A 22 29.69 7.25 8.52
C ARG A 22 30.52 5.99 8.65
N PRO A 23 31.85 6.10 8.48
CA PRO A 23 32.73 4.95 8.53
C PRO A 23 32.61 4.19 9.87
N LEU A 24 32.68 2.86 9.85
CA LEU A 24 32.77 2.00 11.05
C LEU A 24 33.93 2.39 11.96
N SER A 25 35.04 2.87 11.39
CA SER A 25 36.16 3.39 12.15
C SER A 25 35.84 4.67 12.96
N ALA A 26 34.75 5.35 12.63
CA ALA A 26 34.24 6.53 13.32
C ALA A 26 33.01 6.22 14.20
N SER A 27 32.71 4.93 14.43
CA SER A 27 31.59 4.48 15.27
C SER A 27 32.02 3.34 16.17
N VAL A 28 31.35 3.20 17.31
CA VAL A 28 31.62 2.16 18.30
C VAL A 28 30.38 1.29 18.44
N LEU A 29 30.53 -0.04 18.30
CA LEU A 29 29.43 -0.99 18.37
C LEU A 29 29.30 -1.55 19.79
N ASN A 30 28.09 -1.54 20.35
CA ASN A 30 27.71 -2.16 21.63
C ASN A 30 28.56 -1.77 22.84
N ARG A 31 29.27 -0.64 22.79
CA ARG A 31 30.15 -0.16 23.88
C ARG A 31 29.56 1.08 24.53
N LEU A 32 29.25 0.97 25.81
CA LEU A 32 28.75 2.09 26.62
C LEU A 32 29.77 2.54 27.67
N GLU A 33 30.80 1.73 27.92
CA GLU A 33 31.92 2.05 28.80
C GLU A 33 32.99 2.93 28.13
N ASP A 34 33.51 3.90 28.90
CA ASP A 34 34.62 4.79 28.53
C ASP A 34 34.38 5.67 27.29
N LEU A 35 33.15 6.17 27.13
CA LEU A 35 32.79 7.12 26.06
C LEU A 35 33.67 8.37 26.11
N LYS A 36 34.09 8.82 24.92
CA LYS A 36 34.85 10.05 24.69
C LYS A 36 34.00 11.09 24.00
N ASP A 37 34.42 12.35 24.12
CA ASP A 37 33.72 13.46 23.48
C ASP A 37 33.66 13.27 21.95
N GLY A 38 32.44 13.37 21.40
CA GLY A 38 32.16 13.18 19.98
C GLY A 38 31.96 11.73 19.54
N ASP A 39 32.00 10.76 20.45
CA ASP A 39 31.80 9.36 20.11
C ASP A 39 30.42 9.11 19.50
N PHE A 40 30.37 8.20 18.53
CA PHE A 40 29.13 7.71 17.96
C PHE A 40 28.96 6.24 18.25
N VAL A 41 27.85 5.86 18.89
CA VAL A 41 27.60 4.50 19.35
C VAL A 41 26.37 3.91 18.69
N TYR A 42 26.53 2.68 18.21
CA TYR A 42 25.43 1.83 17.75
C TYR A 42 25.20 0.69 18.73
N LEU A 43 23.95 0.53 19.13
CA LEU A 43 23.50 -0.61 19.93
C LEU A 43 22.69 -1.56 19.05
N GLU A 44 23.05 -2.83 19.02
CA GLU A 44 22.20 -3.85 18.45
C GLU A 44 20.92 -4.04 19.30
N PRO A 45 19.81 -4.51 18.72
CA PRO A 45 18.62 -4.86 19.50
C PRO A 45 18.96 -5.84 20.63
N GLY A 46 18.51 -5.56 21.85
CA GLY A 46 18.86 -6.36 23.03
C GLY A 46 18.79 -5.57 24.34
N GLU A 47 19.08 -6.25 25.46
CA GLU A 47 19.12 -5.64 26.78
C GLU A 47 20.52 -5.14 27.15
N TYR A 48 20.60 -3.91 27.65
CA TYR A 48 21.82 -3.24 28.09
C TYR A 48 21.72 -2.82 29.56
N PRO A 49 22.86 -2.77 30.28
CA PRO A 49 22.90 -2.24 31.63
C PRO A 49 22.56 -0.74 31.68
N GLU A 50 22.53 -0.18 32.88
CA GLU A 50 22.40 1.27 33.05
C GLU A 50 23.47 2.02 32.25
N MET A 51 23.04 3.08 31.57
CA MET A 51 23.90 3.89 30.72
C MET A 51 24.34 5.17 31.44
N LYS A 52 25.64 5.45 31.49
CA LYS A 52 26.22 6.67 32.09
C LYS A 52 27.03 7.45 31.07
N ILE A 53 26.50 8.57 30.59
CA ILE A 53 27.16 9.42 29.59
C ILE A 53 27.66 10.68 30.28
N ASN A 54 28.97 10.83 30.42
CA ASN A 54 29.61 12.06 30.93
C ASN A 54 30.41 12.79 29.84
N ALA A 55 30.54 12.21 28.66
CA ALA A 55 31.24 12.78 27.52
C ALA A 55 30.29 13.63 26.66
N ASN A 56 30.79 14.74 26.14
CA ASN A 56 30.02 15.70 25.34
C ASN A 56 29.90 15.27 23.87
N GLN A 57 28.90 15.78 23.16
CA GLN A 57 28.69 15.55 21.71
C GLN A 57 28.57 14.07 21.34
N VAL A 58 28.22 13.20 22.29
CA VAL A 58 28.06 11.77 22.05
C VAL A 58 26.71 11.52 21.38
N THR A 59 26.68 10.66 20.38
CA THR A 59 25.40 10.17 19.85
C THR A 59 25.27 8.66 20.01
N ILE A 60 24.13 8.20 20.49
CA ILE A 60 23.83 6.78 20.70
C ILE A 60 22.52 6.42 20.03
N ARG A 61 22.49 5.34 19.24
CA ARG A 61 21.26 4.86 18.60
C ARG A 61 21.19 3.35 18.46
N THR A 62 19.97 2.82 18.32
CA THR A 62 19.78 1.42 17.91
C THR A 62 20.15 1.23 16.44
N ARG A 63 20.76 0.08 16.13
CA ARG A 63 21.14 -0.36 14.78
C ARG A 63 19.98 -1.09 14.09
N GLY A 64 19.73 -0.76 12.81
CA GLY A 64 18.72 -1.43 11.99
C GLY A 64 17.27 -0.93 12.22
N ALA A 65 16.34 -1.45 11.42
CA ALA A 65 14.91 -1.15 11.50
C ALA A 65 14.16 -2.36 12.08
N GLY A 66 13.96 -2.38 13.41
CA GLY A 66 13.41 -3.55 14.12
C GLY A 66 13.23 -3.29 15.61
N GLU A 67 13.46 -4.31 16.44
CA GLU A 67 13.43 -4.18 17.91
C GLU A 67 14.44 -3.14 18.40
N CYS A 68 14.10 -2.43 19.49
CA CYS A 68 14.94 -1.37 20.05
C CYS A 68 15.97 -1.91 21.07
N ALA A 69 17.09 -1.20 21.25
CA ALA A 69 17.97 -1.43 22.39
C ALA A 69 17.27 -0.99 23.69
N VAL A 70 17.19 -1.91 24.64
CA VAL A 70 16.52 -1.74 25.94
C VAL A 70 17.56 -1.44 27.01
N ILE A 71 17.55 -0.22 27.53
CA ILE A 71 18.47 0.28 28.54
C ILE A 71 17.81 0.22 29.92
N LYS A 72 18.48 -0.39 30.90
CA LYS A 72 17.99 -0.52 32.29
C LYS A 72 18.03 0.77 33.12
N GLY A 73 17.99 1.95 32.51
CA GLY A 73 18.04 3.27 33.18
C GLY A 73 19.38 3.99 33.02
N GLY A 74 19.61 5.05 33.79
CA GLY A 74 20.93 5.67 33.88
C GLY A 74 20.98 7.20 33.96
N SER A 75 22.08 7.80 33.52
CA SER A 75 22.26 9.26 33.52
C SER A 75 23.08 9.79 32.35
N VAL A 76 22.75 11.00 31.91
CA VAL A 76 23.50 11.80 30.94
C VAL A 76 23.86 13.11 31.61
N ASN A 77 25.15 13.37 31.86
CA ASN A 77 25.67 14.62 32.41
C ASN A 77 26.65 15.23 31.39
N ALA A 78 26.11 15.75 30.29
CA ALA A 78 26.90 16.14 29.12
C ALA A 78 26.16 17.13 28.22
N THR A 79 26.90 17.83 27.36
CA THR A 79 26.35 18.83 26.42
C THR A 79 26.38 18.31 24.98
N GLY A 80 25.32 18.56 24.20
CA GLY A 80 25.25 18.27 22.76
C GLY A 80 25.05 16.80 22.41
N CYS A 81 24.64 15.98 23.36
CA CYS A 81 24.44 14.57 23.12
C CYS A 81 23.10 14.28 22.41
N ARG A 82 23.09 13.24 21.58
CA ARG A 82 21.91 12.80 20.82
C ARG A 82 21.60 11.33 21.10
N LEU A 83 20.37 11.03 21.47
CA LEU A 83 19.92 9.67 21.75
C LEU A 83 18.75 9.35 20.84
N GLU A 84 18.84 8.23 20.10
CA GLU A 84 17.83 7.88 19.11
C GLU A 84 17.37 6.42 19.16
N ASN A 85 16.07 6.20 19.05
CA ASN A 85 15.49 4.85 18.92
C ASN A 85 15.86 3.92 20.09
N LEU A 86 15.93 4.44 21.32
CA LEU A 86 16.26 3.68 22.54
C LEU A 86 15.01 3.48 23.42
N LEU A 87 14.94 2.38 24.16
CA LEU A 87 13.94 2.18 25.20
C LEU A 87 14.60 2.20 26.58
N PHE A 88 14.10 3.02 27.50
CA PHE A 88 14.54 3.09 28.88
C PHE A 88 13.52 2.40 29.78
N GLU A 89 13.92 1.31 30.42
CA GLU A 89 13.05 0.52 31.30
C GLU A 89 12.94 1.13 32.71
N GLN A 90 14.02 1.72 33.21
CA GLN A 90 14.11 2.30 34.56
C GLN A 90 14.37 3.83 34.51
N PRO A 91 14.29 4.56 35.64
CA PRO A 91 14.46 6.00 35.65
C PRO A 91 15.78 6.46 35.05
N VAL A 92 15.74 7.62 34.38
CA VAL A 92 16.90 8.21 33.72
C VAL A 92 16.95 9.71 33.96
N VAL A 93 18.16 10.24 34.19
CA VAL A 93 18.40 11.68 34.46
C VAL A 93 19.28 12.28 33.37
N PHE A 94 18.83 13.37 32.76
CA PHE A 94 19.57 14.15 31.78
C PHE A 94 19.90 15.53 32.35
N THR A 95 21.18 15.89 32.32
CA THR A 95 21.72 17.15 32.80
C THR A 95 22.70 17.68 31.76
N GLY A 96 22.37 18.82 31.15
CA GLY A 96 23.26 19.51 30.21
C GLY A 96 22.53 20.17 29.05
N ASP A 97 23.27 20.93 28.26
CA ASP A 97 22.71 21.79 27.21
C ASP A 97 22.72 21.09 25.83
N ASN A 98 21.87 21.55 24.91
CA ASN A 98 21.80 21.10 23.51
C ASN A 98 21.54 19.60 23.33
N LEU A 99 20.78 18.97 24.22
CA LEU A 99 20.45 17.55 24.14
C LEU A 99 19.37 17.27 23.10
N THR A 100 19.48 16.17 22.36
CA THR A 100 18.46 15.71 21.41
C THR A 100 17.99 14.31 21.77
N LEU A 101 16.70 14.16 22.04
CA LEU A 101 16.03 12.88 22.23
C LEU A 101 15.08 12.64 21.05
N HIS A 102 15.30 11.56 20.30
CA HIS A 102 14.53 11.27 19.10
C HIS A 102 14.01 9.83 19.06
N SER A 103 12.70 9.64 18.92
CA SER A 103 12.10 8.30 18.79
C SER A 103 12.43 7.35 19.95
N CYS A 104 12.64 7.87 21.16
CA CYS A 104 12.94 7.07 22.35
C CYS A 104 11.67 6.74 23.14
N THR A 105 11.67 5.60 23.83
CA THR A 105 10.58 5.17 24.72
C THR A 105 11.05 5.19 26.17
N PHE A 106 10.27 5.77 27.09
CA PHE A 106 10.58 5.82 28.53
C PHE A 106 9.48 5.12 29.32
N LYS A 107 9.79 3.95 29.90
CA LYS A 107 8.87 3.19 30.75
C LYS A 107 8.76 3.75 32.16
N ALA A 108 9.81 4.42 32.64
CA ALA A 108 9.89 5.04 33.96
C ALA A 108 10.21 6.54 33.86
N LYS A 109 10.26 7.23 35.01
CA LYS A 109 10.41 8.69 35.08
C LYS A 109 11.74 9.14 34.44
N ALA A 110 11.66 10.05 33.47
CA ALA A 110 12.79 10.81 32.96
C ALA A 110 12.84 12.19 33.61
N VAL A 111 14.01 12.62 34.08
CA VAL A 111 14.25 13.96 34.66
C VAL A 111 15.25 14.69 33.78
N LEU A 112 14.95 15.91 33.35
CA LEU A 112 15.77 16.67 32.42
C LEU A 112 16.04 18.08 32.94
N SER A 113 17.29 18.52 32.80
CA SER A 113 17.74 19.86 33.15
C SER A 113 18.79 20.38 32.17
N GLY A 114 18.78 21.68 31.90
CA GLY A 114 19.68 22.34 30.95
C GLY A 114 18.95 23.05 29.81
N ASN A 115 19.70 23.64 28.88
CA ASN A 115 19.19 24.55 27.87
C ASN A 115 19.11 23.92 26.47
N ASN A 116 18.17 24.40 25.65
CA ASN A 116 17.98 23.97 24.26
C ASN A 116 17.83 22.45 24.07
N ILE A 117 17.00 21.83 24.91
CA ILE A 117 16.69 20.40 24.82
C ILE A 117 15.61 20.17 23.76
N GLN A 118 15.88 19.26 22.82
CA GLN A 118 14.99 18.89 21.74
C GLN A 118 14.40 17.50 22.01
N VAL A 119 13.08 17.41 22.11
CA VAL A 119 12.39 16.15 22.32
C VAL A 119 11.43 15.90 21.18
N THR A 120 11.66 14.84 20.39
CA THR A 120 10.92 14.60 19.15
C THR A 120 10.56 13.13 19.01
N HIS A 121 9.29 12.83 18.73
CA HIS A 121 8.80 11.45 18.52
C HIS A 121 9.02 10.48 19.69
N CYS A 122 9.26 10.98 20.91
CA CYS A 122 9.47 10.13 22.08
C CYS A 122 8.14 9.72 22.75
N GLN A 123 8.10 8.52 23.31
CA GLN A 123 6.99 7.99 24.11
C GLN A 123 7.36 7.98 25.61
N PHE A 124 6.43 8.38 26.47
CA PHE A 124 6.58 8.37 27.93
C PHE A 124 5.41 7.65 28.59
N ASP A 125 5.69 6.59 29.33
CA ASP A 125 4.69 5.83 30.10
C ASP A 125 4.56 6.38 31.53
N ALA A 126 5.51 7.20 31.99
CA ALA A 126 5.49 7.93 33.26
C ALA A 126 5.74 9.44 33.04
N GLN A 127 5.16 10.29 33.90
CA GLN A 127 5.30 11.74 33.78
C GLN A 127 6.77 12.19 33.87
N PRO A 128 7.35 12.76 32.80
CA PRO A 128 8.70 13.29 32.83
C PRO A 128 8.75 14.63 33.55
N ASP A 129 9.93 15.00 34.05
CA ASP A 129 10.20 16.26 34.73
C ASP A 129 11.17 17.10 33.91
N PHE A 130 10.67 18.19 33.33
CA PHE A 130 11.45 19.16 32.56
C PHE A 130 11.48 20.53 33.24
N SER A 131 11.09 20.62 34.51
CA SER A 131 10.93 21.89 35.22
C SER A 131 12.22 22.73 35.28
N ALA A 132 13.38 22.08 35.13
CA ALA A 132 14.70 22.69 35.09
C ALA A 132 15.32 22.73 33.67
N ALA A 133 14.52 22.51 32.62
CA ALA A 133 14.95 22.50 31.23
C ALA A 133 14.40 23.70 30.43
N THR A 134 15.11 24.12 29.39
CA THR A 134 14.59 25.00 28.32
C THR A 134 14.73 24.32 26.96
N GLY A 135 13.80 24.55 26.02
CA GLY A 135 13.88 23.97 24.67
C GLY A 135 12.54 23.78 23.97
N PHE A 136 12.49 22.86 23.00
CA PHE A 136 11.30 22.61 22.19
C PHE A 136 10.92 21.13 22.13
N ARG A 137 9.62 20.88 21.96
CA ARG A 137 9.03 19.55 21.79
C ARG A 137 8.29 19.44 20.45
N HIS A 138 8.41 18.28 19.80
CA HIS A 138 7.66 17.86 18.61
C HIS A 138 6.86 16.59 18.94
N SER A 139 5.65 16.45 18.40
CA SER A 139 4.57 15.55 18.86
C SER A 139 5.00 14.12 19.25
N ASN A 140 4.38 13.61 20.35
CA ASN A 140 4.25 12.21 20.84
C ASN A 140 4.40 12.02 22.38
N LEU A 141 4.52 13.10 23.17
CA LEU A 141 4.43 12.99 24.63
C LEU A 141 3.01 12.52 25.00
N GLY A 142 2.86 11.29 25.51
CA GLY A 142 1.57 10.70 25.88
C GLY A 142 0.86 11.34 27.08
N LEU A 143 1.11 12.63 27.37
CA LEU A 143 0.66 13.32 28.57
C LEU A 143 0.19 14.74 28.20
N THR A 144 -1.07 15.01 28.55
CA THR A 144 -1.89 16.16 28.14
C THR A 144 -1.68 17.50 28.87
N PRO A 145 -0.81 17.68 29.88
CA PRO A 145 -0.45 19.03 30.34
C PRO A 145 0.70 19.70 29.55
N ALA A 146 0.69 21.03 29.53
CA ALA A 146 1.87 21.81 29.19
C ALA A 146 3.04 21.40 30.11
N VAL A 147 4.18 21.10 29.50
CA VAL A 147 5.40 20.73 30.22
C VAL A 147 6.17 22.02 30.47
N THR A 148 6.20 22.49 31.72
CA THR A 148 6.96 23.68 32.11
C THR A 148 8.41 23.55 31.65
N GLY A 149 8.91 24.56 30.94
CA GLY A 149 10.28 24.58 30.40
C GLY A 149 10.39 24.23 28.91
N LEU A 150 9.42 23.56 28.30
CA LEU A 150 9.42 23.25 26.86
C LEU A 150 8.31 23.97 26.10
N ALA A 151 8.61 24.47 24.90
CA ALA A 151 7.64 25.06 23.98
C ALA A 151 7.25 24.08 22.85
N ASP A 152 5.98 24.09 22.45
CA ASP A 152 5.49 23.35 21.27
C ASP A 152 5.97 24.01 19.96
N LEU A 153 6.34 23.19 18.97
CA LEU A 153 6.44 23.64 17.58
C LEU A 153 5.02 23.57 16.97
N ASP A 154 4.30 24.69 17.00
CA ASP A 154 2.88 24.77 16.67
C ASP A 154 2.61 24.77 15.15
N ASP A 155 2.23 23.62 14.58
CA ASP A 155 1.59 23.52 13.25
C ASP A 155 0.13 23.02 13.31
N GLY A 156 -0.42 22.90 14.53
CA GLY A 156 -1.79 22.47 14.79
C GLY A 156 -2.10 21.00 14.49
N ARG A 157 -1.09 20.15 14.27
CA ARG A 157 -1.29 18.73 13.88
C ARG A 157 -0.39 17.79 14.67
N SER A 158 -0.88 16.59 15.00
CA SER A 158 -0.04 15.49 15.51
C SER A 158 0.68 14.76 14.36
N PHE A 159 1.66 13.92 14.69
CA PHE A 159 2.43 13.09 13.76
C PHE A 159 1.59 12.23 12.78
N ASP A 160 0.36 11.87 13.17
CA ASP A 160 -0.61 11.14 12.34
C ASP A 160 -1.57 12.07 11.55
N ALA A 161 -1.28 13.37 11.50
CA ALA A 161 -2.05 14.43 10.86
C ALA A 161 -3.46 14.69 11.45
N PHE A 162 -3.69 14.31 12.72
CA PHE A 162 -4.96 14.57 13.41
C PHE A 162 -4.93 15.85 14.27
N PRO A 163 -6.11 16.40 14.64
CA PRO A 163 -6.20 17.55 15.54
C PRO A 163 -5.74 17.20 16.96
N LEU A 164 -5.00 18.11 17.59
CA LEU A 164 -4.64 18.01 19.01
C LEU A 164 -5.92 18.11 19.89
N GLY A 165 -6.14 17.14 20.80
CA GLY A 165 -7.33 17.09 21.67
C GLY A 165 -7.19 16.20 22.91
N PRO A 166 -8.04 16.37 23.94
CA PRO A 166 -7.82 15.88 25.30
C PRO A 166 -7.97 14.37 25.53
N TYR A 167 -8.38 13.59 24.52
CA TYR A 167 -8.46 12.14 24.66
C TYR A 167 -8.24 11.42 23.32
N ARG A 168 -7.36 10.42 23.36
CA ARG A 168 -7.25 9.37 22.34
C ARG A 168 -8.11 8.20 22.80
N LEU A 169 -9.24 7.97 22.14
CA LEU A 169 -10.01 6.74 22.32
C LEU A 169 -9.25 5.59 21.66
N VAL A 170 -8.29 5.00 22.38
CA VAL A 170 -7.77 3.66 22.05
C VAL A 170 -8.91 2.70 22.33
N ARG A 171 -9.75 2.47 21.32
CA ARG A 171 -10.77 1.42 21.40
C ARG A 171 -10.01 0.10 21.45
N SER A 172 -10.25 -0.71 22.47
CA SER A 172 -9.79 -2.09 22.46
C SER A 172 -10.30 -2.76 21.18
N SER A 173 -9.43 -3.50 20.49
CA SER A 173 -9.85 -4.31 19.34
C SER A 173 -10.86 -5.33 19.84
N LYS A 174 -12.12 -5.14 19.48
CA LYS A 174 -13.14 -6.18 19.71
C LYS A 174 -12.85 -7.32 18.73
N PRO A 175 -13.06 -8.58 19.12
CA PRO A 175 -13.07 -9.68 18.17
C PRO A 175 -14.01 -9.30 17.01
N PRO A 176 -13.60 -9.51 15.75
CA PRO A 176 -14.42 -9.14 14.61
C PRO A 176 -15.67 -10.01 14.58
N ARG A 177 -16.78 -9.44 14.13
CA ARG A 177 -18.10 -10.09 14.13
C ARG A 177 -18.75 -10.02 12.76
N LEU A 178 -19.52 -11.07 12.47
CA LEU A 178 -20.47 -11.06 11.37
C LEU A 178 -21.62 -10.12 11.71
N LEU A 179 -21.84 -9.10 10.88
CA LEU A 179 -22.93 -8.15 11.04
C LEU A 179 -24.20 -8.61 10.32
N CYS A 180 -24.05 -9.12 9.09
CA CYS A 180 -25.16 -9.50 8.23
C CYS A 180 -24.76 -10.63 7.27
N GLY A 181 -25.74 -11.47 6.95
CA GLY A 181 -25.58 -12.61 6.08
C GLY A 181 -25.03 -13.85 6.80
N PRO A 182 -24.45 -14.81 6.05
CA PRO A 182 -24.27 -14.76 4.61
C PRO A 182 -25.59 -14.90 3.83
N VAL A 183 -25.65 -14.25 2.67
CA VAL A 183 -26.80 -14.23 1.77
C VAL A 183 -26.39 -14.85 0.44
N ILE A 184 -27.20 -15.79 -0.05
CA ILE A 184 -27.08 -16.30 -1.42
C ILE A 184 -27.76 -15.30 -2.36
N ARG A 185 -26.99 -14.71 -3.27
CA ARG A 185 -27.46 -13.69 -4.21
C ARG A 185 -28.01 -14.28 -5.50
N SER A 186 -27.34 -15.31 -6.01
CA SER A 186 -27.70 -15.97 -7.26
C SER A 186 -27.21 -17.42 -7.25
N VAL A 187 -27.92 -18.29 -7.97
CA VAL A 187 -27.53 -19.68 -8.21
C VAL A 187 -27.75 -19.98 -9.68
N THR A 188 -26.78 -20.64 -10.30
CA THR A 188 -26.88 -21.20 -11.66
C THR A 188 -26.66 -22.71 -11.60
N ASP A 189 -26.48 -23.35 -12.75
CA ASP A 189 -26.12 -24.76 -12.84
C ASP A 189 -24.69 -25.04 -12.33
N THR A 190 -23.79 -24.07 -12.45
CA THR A 190 -22.35 -24.26 -12.19
C THR A 190 -21.74 -23.24 -11.23
N MET A 191 -22.53 -22.24 -10.78
CA MET A 191 -22.04 -21.16 -9.91
C MET A 191 -23.05 -20.75 -8.84
N VAL A 192 -22.53 -20.22 -7.73
CA VAL A 192 -23.30 -19.50 -6.70
C VAL A 192 -22.56 -18.22 -6.32
N ASP A 193 -23.31 -17.12 -6.16
CA ASP A 193 -22.80 -15.84 -5.64
C ASP A 193 -23.24 -15.67 -4.17
N ILE A 194 -22.28 -15.43 -3.28
CA ILE A 194 -22.47 -15.30 -1.83
C ILE A 194 -21.97 -13.93 -1.36
N GLU A 195 -22.67 -13.33 -0.39
CA GLU A 195 -22.37 -11.98 0.11
C GLU A 195 -22.57 -11.90 1.64
N TRP A 196 -21.70 -11.20 2.35
CA TRP A 196 -21.82 -10.95 3.80
C TRP A 196 -21.09 -9.69 4.25
N TRP A 197 -21.32 -9.25 5.49
CA TRP A 197 -20.72 -8.05 6.07
C TRP A 197 -20.16 -8.30 7.47
N THR A 198 -19.07 -7.61 7.79
CA THR A 198 -18.40 -7.66 9.09
C THR A 198 -18.13 -6.26 9.64
N ASP A 199 -17.81 -6.14 10.93
CA ASP A 199 -17.56 -4.87 11.60
C ASP A 199 -16.09 -4.41 11.58
N ASP A 200 -15.23 -5.13 10.87
CA ASP A 200 -13.80 -4.85 10.80
C ASP A 200 -13.26 -4.99 9.37
N LYS A 201 -12.46 -4.01 8.94
CA LYS A 201 -11.83 -3.98 7.62
C LYS A 201 -10.70 -5.00 7.47
N GLU A 202 -10.13 -5.48 8.56
CA GLU A 202 -9.04 -6.46 8.58
C GLU A 202 -9.55 -7.91 8.52
N VAL A 203 -10.81 -8.11 8.11
CA VAL A 203 -11.41 -9.44 7.94
C VAL A 203 -11.30 -9.88 6.47
N SER A 204 -10.80 -11.10 6.24
CA SER A 204 -10.70 -11.66 4.88
C SER A 204 -12.05 -12.04 4.27
N SER A 205 -12.08 -12.19 2.95
CA SER A 205 -13.25 -12.73 2.22
C SER A 205 -13.05 -14.23 1.93
N GLU A 206 -13.31 -15.11 2.90
CA GLU A 206 -13.04 -16.55 2.78
C GLU A 206 -14.18 -17.45 3.32
N LEU A 207 -14.40 -18.58 2.65
CA LEU A 207 -15.41 -19.57 3.06
C LEU A 207 -14.92 -21.01 2.81
N CYS A 208 -15.53 -21.97 3.51
CA CYS A 208 -15.38 -23.40 3.24
C CYS A 208 -16.65 -23.93 2.56
N TRP A 209 -16.52 -24.91 1.67
CA TRP A 209 -17.65 -25.48 0.93
C TRP A 209 -17.46 -26.96 0.56
N GLY A 210 -18.53 -27.67 0.20
CA GLY A 210 -18.47 -29.06 -0.24
C GLY A 210 -19.84 -29.68 -0.48
N THR A 211 -19.90 -30.96 -0.84
CA THR A 211 -21.16 -31.72 -1.02
C THR A 211 -21.70 -32.32 0.29
N SER A 212 -21.04 -32.04 1.41
CA SER A 212 -21.47 -32.40 2.76
C SER A 212 -21.27 -31.22 3.71
N GLU A 213 -21.95 -31.23 4.85
CA GLU A 213 -21.86 -30.20 5.89
C GLU A 213 -20.45 -29.99 6.44
N LYS A 214 -19.53 -30.96 6.24
CA LYS A 214 -18.12 -30.82 6.62
C LYS A 214 -17.40 -29.70 5.89
N CYS A 215 -17.87 -29.30 4.70
CA CYS A 215 -17.29 -28.22 3.89
C CYS A 215 -15.77 -28.38 3.69
N GLU A 216 -15.37 -29.45 3.00
CA GLU A 216 -13.98 -29.91 2.92
C GLU A 216 -13.07 -29.04 2.01
N ASN A 217 -13.66 -28.25 1.12
CA ASN A 217 -12.94 -27.33 0.24
C ASN A 217 -12.92 -25.92 0.81
N ARG A 218 -11.97 -25.10 0.34
CA ARG A 218 -11.82 -23.70 0.75
C ARG A 218 -11.77 -22.77 -0.46
N ALA A 219 -12.40 -21.61 -0.33
CA ALA A 219 -12.42 -20.57 -1.35
C ALA A 219 -12.11 -19.19 -0.74
N GLY A 220 -11.71 -18.25 -1.60
CA GLY A 220 -11.32 -16.91 -1.22
C GLY A 220 -9.81 -16.79 -0.97
N GLN A 221 -9.39 -15.64 -0.47
CA GLN A 221 -7.99 -15.40 -0.13
C GLN A 221 -7.83 -14.54 1.14
N PRO A 222 -6.68 -14.62 1.83
CA PRO A 222 -6.48 -13.96 3.11
C PRO A 222 -5.74 -12.64 3.14
N PHE A 223 -5.25 -12.17 2.01
CA PHE A 223 -4.42 -10.98 1.90
C PHE A 223 -5.24 -9.71 1.66
N THR A 224 -6.55 -9.84 1.46
CA THR A 224 -7.47 -8.71 1.28
C THR A 224 -8.74 -8.92 2.05
N GLY A 225 -9.35 -7.81 2.41
CA GLY A 225 -10.53 -7.77 3.25
C GLY A 225 -11.24 -6.43 3.17
N GLY A 226 -12.27 -6.32 4.01
CA GLY A 226 -13.06 -5.12 4.14
C GLY A 226 -14.32 -5.39 4.94
N TYR A 227 -15.19 -4.39 5.03
CA TYR A 227 -16.49 -4.55 5.69
C TYR A 227 -17.52 -5.30 4.84
N TRP A 228 -17.32 -5.29 3.51
CA TRP A 228 -18.18 -5.95 2.54
C TRP A 228 -17.41 -7.08 1.89
N HIS A 229 -18.03 -8.25 1.86
CA HIS A 229 -17.45 -9.44 1.27
C HIS A 229 -18.38 -10.00 0.22
N SER A 230 -17.79 -10.41 -0.90
CA SER A 230 -18.48 -11.21 -1.88
C SER A 230 -17.57 -12.32 -2.39
N LEU A 231 -18.16 -13.47 -2.67
CA LEU A 231 -17.44 -14.62 -3.19
C LEU A 231 -18.33 -15.40 -4.13
N SER A 232 -17.78 -15.78 -5.28
CA SER A 232 -18.45 -16.68 -6.21
C SER A 232 -17.74 -18.03 -6.23
N LEU A 233 -18.50 -19.10 -6.00
CA LEU A 233 -18.02 -20.45 -6.26
C LEU A 233 -18.39 -20.82 -7.70
N ALA A 234 -17.44 -21.41 -8.43
CA ALA A 234 -17.62 -21.84 -9.81
C ALA A 234 -17.19 -23.30 -9.99
N GLY A 235 -17.52 -23.89 -11.15
CA GLY A 235 -17.20 -25.29 -11.45
C GLY A 235 -18.04 -26.31 -10.67
N LEU A 236 -19.21 -25.89 -10.18
CA LEU A 236 -20.16 -26.77 -9.48
C LEU A 236 -20.88 -27.69 -10.49
N LYS A 237 -21.42 -28.81 -10.00
CA LYS A 237 -22.22 -29.73 -10.82
C LYS A 237 -23.68 -29.28 -10.87
N PRO A 238 -24.38 -29.34 -12.02
CA PRO A 238 -25.80 -29.07 -12.12
C PRO A 238 -26.65 -29.97 -11.22
N GLY A 239 -27.80 -29.45 -10.75
CA GLY A 239 -28.79 -30.19 -9.94
C GLY A 239 -28.24 -30.79 -8.64
N THR A 240 -27.13 -30.27 -8.11
CA THR A 240 -26.40 -30.86 -6.98
C THR A 240 -26.50 -29.96 -5.74
N THR A 241 -26.75 -30.58 -4.59
CA THR A 241 -26.76 -29.88 -3.29
C THR A 241 -25.34 -29.73 -2.75
N TYR A 242 -25.00 -28.51 -2.36
CA TYR A 242 -23.75 -28.14 -1.71
C TYR A 242 -24.03 -27.46 -0.38
N PHE A 243 -23.00 -27.41 0.46
CA PHE A 243 -22.97 -26.72 1.73
C PHE A 243 -21.79 -25.76 1.74
N PHE A 244 -21.96 -24.61 2.41
CA PHE A 244 -20.87 -23.68 2.69
C PHE A 244 -20.99 -23.08 4.08
N ARG A 245 -19.87 -22.58 4.61
CA ARG A 245 -19.83 -21.76 5.82
C ARG A 245 -18.78 -20.68 5.69
N ILE A 246 -19.03 -19.51 6.28
CA ILE A 246 -18.00 -18.46 6.34
C ILE A 246 -16.83 -19.00 7.17
N SER A 247 -15.60 -18.73 6.73
CA SER A 247 -14.36 -19.12 7.40
C SER A 247 -13.30 -18.06 7.16
N SER A 248 -13.72 -16.82 7.44
CA SER A 248 -12.94 -15.60 7.27
C SER A 248 -12.07 -15.39 8.50
N ARG A 249 -10.90 -14.76 8.32
CA ARG A 249 -9.91 -14.57 9.38
C ARG A 249 -9.59 -13.10 9.61
N SER A 250 -9.15 -12.79 10.82
CA SER A 250 -8.60 -11.49 11.19
C SER A 250 -7.41 -11.66 12.15
N PRO A 251 -6.36 -10.82 12.04
CA PRO A 251 -6.15 -9.84 10.96
C PRO A 251 -5.83 -10.52 9.62
N LEU A 252 -5.78 -9.74 8.55
CA LEU A 252 -5.36 -10.20 7.22
C LEU A 252 -3.95 -10.80 7.24
N ARG A 253 -3.62 -11.53 6.18
CA ARG A 253 -2.22 -11.82 5.84
C ARG A 253 -1.63 -10.64 5.09
N GLU A 254 -0.32 -10.48 5.22
CA GLU A 254 0.40 -9.38 4.59
C GLU A 254 1.46 -9.94 3.63
N HIS A 255 1.69 -9.18 2.56
CA HIS A 255 2.78 -9.46 1.61
C HIS A 255 4.05 -8.78 2.12
N HIS A 256 5.10 -9.55 2.37
CA HIS A 256 6.38 -9.01 2.84
C HIS A 256 7.48 -9.28 1.82
N SER A 257 8.27 -8.24 1.54
CA SER A 257 9.55 -8.40 0.84
C SER A 257 10.60 -9.07 1.72
N THR A 258 10.48 -8.99 3.05
CA THR A 258 11.48 -9.49 4.00
C THR A 258 11.06 -10.86 4.57
N MET A 259 12.01 -11.80 4.67
CA MET A 259 11.70 -13.19 5.08
C MET A 259 11.27 -13.25 6.55
N GLU A 260 11.94 -12.53 7.43
CA GLU A 260 11.67 -12.49 8.87
C GLU A 260 10.23 -12.03 9.13
N LEU A 261 9.83 -10.92 8.50
CA LEU A 261 8.45 -10.40 8.58
C LEU A 261 7.44 -11.37 7.95
N ALA A 262 7.79 -12.02 6.83
CA ALA A 262 6.93 -13.03 6.21
C ALA A 262 6.68 -14.23 7.16
N VAL A 263 7.73 -14.69 7.86
CA VAL A 263 7.63 -15.77 8.85
C VAL A 263 6.80 -15.32 10.05
N GLN A 264 7.05 -14.13 10.59
CA GLN A 264 6.26 -13.56 11.68
C GLN A 264 4.77 -13.45 11.31
N ASN A 265 4.45 -12.89 10.14
CA ASN A 265 3.07 -12.79 9.66
C ASN A 265 2.41 -14.16 9.46
N ARG A 266 3.18 -15.15 8.98
CA ARG A 266 2.69 -16.53 8.83
C ARG A 266 2.34 -17.17 10.17
N LEU A 267 3.14 -16.92 11.20
CA LEU A 267 2.96 -17.46 12.56
C LEU A 267 1.96 -16.65 13.40
N LEU A 268 1.59 -15.45 12.95
CA LEU A 268 0.62 -14.60 13.63
C LEU A 268 -0.71 -15.34 13.84
N LYS A 269 -1.13 -15.43 15.11
CA LYS A 269 -2.41 -16.01 15.50
C LYS A 269 -3.54 -15.18 14.90
N ARG A 270 -4.50 -15.86 14.27
CA ARG A 270 -5.67 -15.23 13.66
C ARG A 270 -6.95 -15.82 14.23
N GLU A 271 -7.88 -14.93 14.52
CA GLU A 271 -9.24 -15.29 14.90
C GLU A 271 -10.03 -15.60 13.62
N PHE A 272 -11.03 -16.46 13.75
CA PHE A 272 -11.90 -16.84 12.64
C PHE A 272 -13.33 -16.46 12.93
N ILE A 273 -13.96 -15.82 11.95
CA ILE A 273 -15.41 -15.66 11.89
C ILE A 273 -15.95 -16.86 11.13
N SER A 274 -16.77 -17.66 11.82
CA SER A 274 -17.40 -18.86 11.27
C SER A 274 -18.90 -18.85 11.48
N THR A 275 -19.63 -19.44 10.53
CA THR A 275 -21.06 -19.72 10.64
C THR A 275 -21.31 -21.23 10.70
N ASP A 276 -22.55 -21.60 11.02
CA ASP A 276 -23.04 -22.94 10.73
C ASP A 276 -23.08 -23.20 9.21
N PRO A 277 -23.01 -24.46 8.76
CA PRO A 277 -23.17 -24.81 7.35
C PRO A 277 -24.55 -24.41 6.82
N ILE A 278 -24.57 -23.79 5.64
CA ILE A 278 -25.76 -23.39 4.90
C ILE A 278 -25.76 -24.16 3.59
N SER A 279 -26.91 -24.74 3.24
CA SER A 279 -27.06 -25.52 2.01
C SER A 279 -27.65 -24.70 0.86
N PHE A 280 -27.33 -25.10 -0.37
CA PHE A 280 -27.98 -24.63 -1.59
C PHE A 280 -27.95 -25.74 -2.64
N THR A 281 -28.83 -25.66 -3.63
CA THR A 281 -28.87 -26.61 -4.74
C THR A 281 -28.69 -25.86 -6.05
N THR A 282 -27.71 -26.26 -6.86
CA THR A 282 -27.52 -25.70 -8.20
C THR A 282 -28.69 -26.02 -9.10
N LEU A 283 -28.90 -25.20 -10.14
CA LEU A 283 -29.94 -25.44 -11.12
C LEU A 283 -29.60 -26.68 -11.96
N GLY A 284 -30.60 -27.36 -12.50
CA GLY A 284 -30.39 -28.47 -13.44
C GLY A 284 -29.90 -28.00 -14.81
N GLU A 285 -30.21 -26.76 -15.19
CA GLU A 285 -29.89 -26.18 -16.50
C GLU A 285 -29.32 -24.76 -16.35
N LYS A 286 -28.42 -24.40 -17.27
CA LYS A 286 -27.79 -23.08 -17.32
C LYS A 286 -28.82 -22.01 -17.71
N PRO A 287 -29.04 -20.96 -16.90
CA PRO A 287 -29.84 -19.82 -17.31
C PRO A 287 -29.26 -19.13 -18.55
N ALA A 288 -30.13 -18.71 -19.47
CA ALA A 288 -29.71 -17.92 -20.63
C ALA A 288 -29.14 -16.55 -20.17
N PRO A 289 -27.97 -16.12 -20.69
CA PRO A 289 -27.43 -14.78 -20.42
C PRO A 289 -28.41 -13.68 -20.85
N ARG A 290 -28.55 -12.65 -20.02
CA ARG A 290 -29.39 -11.48 -20.31
C ARG A 290 -28.53 -10.27 -20.61
N THR A 291 -29.12 -9.31 -21.33
CA THR A 291 -28.55 -7.97 -21.47
C THR A 291 -29.43 -7.00 -20.69
N LEU A 292 -28.86 -6.37 -19.67
CA LEU A 292 -29.51 -5.36 -18.84
C LEU A 292 -28.99 -3.98 -19.26
N THR A 293 -29.88 -3.01 -19.44
CA THR A 293 -29.50 -1.66 -19.88
C THR A 293 -29.67 -0.65 -18.75
N VAL A 294 -28.65 0.17 -18.53
CA VAL A 294 -28.72 1.36 -17.68
C VAL A 294 -29.03 2.55 -18.57
N SER A 295 -30.23 3.12 -18.43
CA SER A 295 -30.70 4.24 -19.26
C SER A 295 -30.28 5.60 -18.71
N GLU A 296 -30.46 5.84 -17.40
CA GLU A 296 -30.11 7.06 -16.70
C GLU A 296 -30.04 6.80 -15.18
N GLY A 297 -29.52 7.77 -14.41
CA GLY A 297 -29.44 7.66 -12.96
C GLY A 297 -28.24 6.83 -12.50
N SER A 298 -28.49 5.73 -11.78
CA SER A 298 -27.46 4.90 -11.14
C SER A 298 -27.34 3.53 -11.83
N ILE A 299 -26.11 3.04 -11.92
CA ILE A 299 -25.75 1.72 -12.45
C ILE A 299 -26.01 0.63 -11.39
N SER A 300 -25.85 0.94 -10.10
CA SER A 300 -25.94 -0.05 -9.00
C SER A 300 -27.23 -0.86 -8.98
N PRO A 301 -28.45 -0.28 -9.14
CA PRO A 301 -29.68 -1.07 -9.15
C PRO A 301 -29.75 -2.12 -10.26
N VAL A 302 -29.08 -1.88 -11.39
CA VAL A 302 -29.01 -2.84 -12.50
C VAL A 302 -27.97 -3.92 -12.22
N LEU A 303 -26.83 -3.55 -11.61
CA LEU A 303 -25.85 -4.52 -11.11
C LEU A 303 -26.45 -5.46 -10.06
N ASP A 304 -27.33 -4.96 -9.19
CA ASP A 304 -28.00 -5.76 -8.16
C ASP A 304 -28.97 -6.81 -8.73
N GLN A 305 -29.45 -6.60 -9.97
CA GLN A 305 -30.31 -7.53 -10.70
C GLN A 305 -29.53 -8.54 -11.55
N ALA A 306 -28.25 -8.26 -11.81
CA ALA A 306 -27.41 -9.09 -12.65
C ALA A 306 -27.15 -10.46 -12.00
N ARG A 307 -27.07 -11.47 -12.87
CA ARG A 307 -26.80 -12.87 -12.51
C ARG A 307 -25.64 -13.39 -13.37
N PRO A 308 -25.09 -14.58 -13.05
CA PRO A 308 -23.87 -15.00 -13.70
C PRO A 308 -24.00 -15.13 -15.21
N GLY A 309 -23.06 -14.52 -15.93
CA GLY A 309 -23.04 -14.47 -17.38
C GLY A 309 -23.80 -13.30 -18.03
N ASP A 310 -24.52 -12.48 -17.25
CA ASP A 310 -25.23 -11.32 -17.80
C ASP A 310 -24.27 -10.26 -18.36
N THR A 311 -24.78 -9.46 -19.30
CA THR A 311 -24.15 -8.24 -19.78
C THR A 311 -24.92 -7.02 -19.28
N VAL A 312 -24.24 -6.05 -18.66
CA VAL A 312 -24.78 -4.75 -18.30
C VAL A 312 -24.24 -3.71 -19.28
N LEU A 313 -25.14 -3.16 -20.11
CA LEU A 313 -24.89 -2.09 -21.06
C LEU A 313 -25.23 -0.74 -20.45
N ILE A 314 -24.29 0.19 -20.44
CA ILE A 314 -24.44 1.49 -19.80
C ILE A 314 -24.52 2.59 -20.87
N ARG A 315 -25.58 3.41 -20.84
CA ARG A 315 -25.66 4.62 -21.67
C ARG A 315 -24.60 5.66 -21.28
N GLY A 316 -24.20 6.47 -22.25
CA GLY A 316 -23.24 7.53 -22.09
C GLY A 316 -23.73 8.56 -21.08
N GLY A 317 -22.85 8.97 -20.19
CA GLY A 317 -23.20 9.82 -19.07
C GLY A 317 -22.10 9.90 -18.03
N VAL A 318 -22.40 10.62 -16.97
CA VAL A 318 -21.53 10.78 -15.80
C VAL A 318 -22.23 10.17 -14.60
N TYR A 319 -21.58 9.19 -13.98
CA TYR A 319 -22.09 8.41 -12.86
C TYR A 319 -21.16 8.62 -11.65
N THR A 320 -21.72 9.08 -10.54
CA THR A 320 -20.98 9.37 -9.31
C THR A 320 -21.38 8.36 -8.24
N GLU A 321 -20.79 7.16 -8.32
CA GLU A 321 -21.04 6.04 -7.39
C GLU A 321 -19.85 5.05 -7.41
N THR A 322 -19.74 4.21 -6.37
CA THR A 322 -18.88 3.02 -6.40
C THR A 322 -19.70 1.83 -6.88
N LEU A 323 -19.20 1.12 -7.89
CA LEU A 323 -19.84 -0.08 -8.42
C LEU A 323 -19.31 -1.34 -7.74
N TYR A 324 -20.17 -2.02 -7.00
CA TYR A 324 -19.86 -3.32 -6.39
C TYR A 324 -20.34 -4.45 -7.31
N VAL A 325 -19.41 -5.22 -7.87
CA VAL A 325 -19.74 -6.35 -8.74
C VAL A 325 -20.09 -7.56 -7.89
N ARG A 326 -21.39 -7.91 -7.85
CA ARG A 326 -21.92 -9.02 -7.06
C ARG A 326 -21.93 -10.36 -7.80
N SER A 327 -21.93 -10.34 -9.14
CA SER A 327 -22.13 -11.54 -9.93
C SER A 327 -20.89 -11.99 -10.69
N ALA A 328 -20.64 -13.30 -10.68
CA ALA A 328 -19.61 -13.94 -11.50
C ALA A 328 -19.90 -13.82 -13.00
N GLY A 329 -18.89 -13.92 -13.86
CA GLY A 329 -19.13 -14.00 -15.31
C GLY A 329 -19.73 -12.72 -15.93
N LEU A 330 -19.79 -11.62 -15.20
CA LEU A 330 -20.46 -10.39 -15.62
C LEU A 330 -19.66 -9.69 -16.73
N THR A 331 -20.34 -9.20 -17.76
CA THR A 331 -19.76 -8.19 -18.67
C THR A 331 -20.36 -6.82 -18.38
N LEU A 332 -19.58 -5.90 -17.82
CA LEU A 332 -19.97 -4.50 -17.63
C LEU A 332 -19.34 -3.62 -18.71
N ARG A 333 -20.16 -2.98 -19.53
CA ARG A 333 -19.64 -2.20 -20.65
C ARG A 333 -20.49 -1.00 -21.05
N ASN A 334 -19.86 -0.03 -21.71
CA ASN A 334 -20.58 1.06 -22.36
C ASN A 334 -21.43 0.56 -23.55
N MET A 335 -22.50 1.30 -23.85
CA MET A 335 -23.17 1.22 -25.14
C MET A 335 -22.18 1.58 -26.25
N PRO A 336 -22.20 0.87 -27.41
CA PRO A 336 -21.25 1.11 -28.49
C PRO A 336 -21.20 2.58 -28.91
N GLY A 337 -20.00 3.18 -28.86
CA GLY A 337 -19.76 4.57 -29.23
C GLY A 337 -20.08 5.61 -28.14
N GLU A 338 -20.74 5.21 -27.06
CA GLU A 338 -21.09 6.11 -25.97
C GLU A 338 -19.97 6.18 -24.91
N LYS A 339 -19.82 7.33 -24.24
CA LYS A 339 -18.78 7.54 -23.20
C LYS A 339 -19.41 7.50 -21.81
N VAL A 340 -18.97 6.56 -20.99
CA VAL A 340 -19.44 6.38 -19.61
C VAL A 340 -18.34 6.80 -18.64
N PHE A 341 -18.56 7.89 -17.91
CA PHE A 341 -17.62 8.36 -16.89
C PHE A 341 -18.08 7.93 -15.50
N LEU A 342 -17.25 7.16 -14.80
CA LEU A 342 -17.29 7.03 -13.35
C LEU A 342 -16.52 8.22 -12.75
N ASP A 343 -17.27 9.19 -12.23
CA ASP A 343 -16.76 10.45 -11.72
C ASP A 343 -16.74 10.43 -10.20
N GLY A 344 -15.53 10.40 -9.64
CA GLY A 344 -15.34 10.35 -8.21
C GLY A 344 -15.59 11.67 -7.49
N ARG A 345 -15.67 12.80 -8.22
CA ARG A 345 -15.79 14.17 -7.68
C ARG A 345 -14.77 14.48 -6.58
N ARG A 346 -13.64 13.77 -6.58
CA ARG A 346 -12.55 13.79 -5.59
C ARG A 346 -13.00 13.39 -4.18
N ILE A 347 -14.09 12.62 -4.08
CA ILE A 347 -14.68 12.14 -2.81
C ILE A 347 -14.76 10.62 -2.82
N ILE A 348 -15.22 10.03 -3.94
CA ILE A 348 -15.34 8.57 -4.07
C ILE A 348 -13.95 7.99 -4.24
N GLN A 349 -13.63 7.05 -3.35
CA GLN A 349 -12.31 6.46 -3.26
C GLN A 349 -12.08 5.30 -4.23
N ARG A 350 -13.17 4.69 -4.73
CA ARG A 350 -13.19 3.46 -5.51
C ARG A 350 -14.22 3.55 -6.62
N GLY A 351 -13.81 3.35 -7.87
CA GLY A 351 -14.73 3.29 -9.00
C GLY A 351 -15.49 1.97 -9.06
N ILE A 352 -14.77 0.85 -9.20
CA ILE A 352 -15.34 -0.50 -9.27
C ILE A 352 -14.64 -1.42 -8.26
N VAL A 353 -15.40 -2.28 -7.60
CA VAL A 353 -14.90 -3.28 -6.64
C VAL A 353 -15.34 -4.68 -7.06
N LEU A 354 -14.37 -5.58 -7.19
CA LEU A 354 -14.55 -7.01 -7.45
C LEU A 354 -13.94 -7.82 -6.30
N GLU A 355 -14.75 -8.61 -5.61
CA GLU A 355 -14.31 -9.53 -4.55
C GLU A 355 -14.56 -10.96 -5.01
N ASN A 356 -13.47 -11.71 -5.21
CA ASN A 356 -13.44 -13.15 -5.55
C ASN A 356 -14.39 -13.51 -6.71
N LYS A 357 -14.36 -12.72 -7.79
CA LYS A 357 -15.18 -12.93 -8.98
C LYS A 357 -14.41 -13.62 -10.10
N PRO A 358 -14.93 -14.72 -10.67
CA PRO A 358 -14.37 -15.29 -11.87
C PRO A 358 -15.00 -14.66 -13.13
N ASP A 359 -14.32 -14.82 -14.27
CA ASP A 359 -14.88 -14.66 -15.63
C ASP A 359 -15.49 -13.28 -15.94
N THR A 360 -15.01 -12.22 -15.27
CA THR A 360 -15.61 -10.88 -15.35
C THR A 360 -14.91 -10.00 -16.37
N VAL A 361 -15.69 -9.21 -17.13
CA VAL A 361 -15.20 -8.27 -18.14
C VAL A 361 -15.66 -6.86 -17.80
N ILE A 362 -14.71 -5.92 -17.67
CA ILE A 362 -14.95 -4.48 -17.57
C ILE A 362 -14.44 -3.82 -18.85
N ASP A 363 -15.31 -3.10 -19.55
CA ASP A 363 -15.04 -2.73 -20.94
C ASP A 363 -15.57 -1.35 -21.35
N GLY A 364 -14.67 -0.47 -21.81
CA GLY A 364 -15.07 0.80 -22.41
C GLY A 364 -15.46 1.90 -21.41
N LEU A 365 -15.00 1.82 -20.16
CA LEU A 365 -15.36 2.76 -19.10
C LEU A 365 -14.27 3.81 -18.86
N PHE A 366 -14.69 5.04 -18.54
CA PHE A 366 -13.82 6.17 -18.27
C PHE A 366 -13.87 6.49 -16.78
N PHE A 367 -12.73 6.77 -16.18
CA PHE A 367 -12.58 7.04 -14.76
C PHE A 367 -11.97 8.43 -14.61
N LYS A 368 -12.63 9.30 -13.84
CA LYS A 368 -12.13 10.64 -13.60
C LYS A 368 -12.31 11.10 -12.15
N GLU A 369 -11.40 11.96 -11.72
CA GLU A 369 -11.53 12.71 -10.47
C GLU A 369 -11.78 11.81 -9.25
N LEU A 370 -11.07 10.68 -9.14
CA LEU A 370 -11.16 9.78 -7.97
C LEU A 370 -10.25 10.25 -6.83
N SER A 371 -10.60 9.90 -5.60
CA SER A 371 -9.74 10.08 -4.41
C SER A 371 -9.26 8.72 -3.88
N GLY A 372 -8.42 8.72 -2.85
CA GLY A 372 -8.12 7.56 -2.03
C GLY A 372 -7.44 6.40 -2.75
N THR A 373 -8.22 5.41 -3.21
CA THR A 373 -7.74 4.04 -3.43
C THR A 373 -7.41 3.73 -4.89
N ALA A 374 -8.43 3.52 -5.75
CA ALA A 374 -8.22 3.09 -7.13
C ALA A 374 -9.44 3.29 -8.04
N GLY A 375 -9.22 3.35 -9.35
CA GLY A 375 -10.27 3.18 -10.35
C GLY A 375 -11.00 1.85 -10.22
N ILE A 376 -10.24 0.76 -10.15
CA ILE A 376 -10.75 -0.60 -10.02
C ILE A 376 -9.94 -1.32 -8.93
N VAL A 377 -10.65 -1.89 -7.95
CA VAL A 377 -10.09 -2.77 -6.91
C VAL A 377 -10.53 -4.19 -7.19
N ILE A 378 -9.57 -5.12 -7.30
CA ILE A 378 -9.83 -6.54 -7.52
C ILE A 378 -9.13 -7.35 -6.43
N ASN A 379 -9.91 -8.08 -5.66
CA ASN A 379 -9.46 -8.85 -4.51
C ASN A 379 -9.84 -10.31 -4.71
N GLY A 380 -8.87 -11.11 -5.15
CA GLY A 380 -9.11 -12.50 -5.58
C GLY A 380 -9.86 -12.61 -6.91
N GLY A 381 -10.17 -13.84 -7.30
CA GLY A 381 -10.86 -14.15 -8.56
C GLY A 381 -9.93 -14.66 -9.65
N GLU A 382 -10.50 -14.92 -10.82
CA GLU A 382 -9.78 -15.52 -11.95
C GLU A 382 -10.39 -15.14 -13.30
N ARG A 383 -9.59 -15.12 -14.36
CA ARG A 383 -10.05 -14.85 -15.75
C ARG A 383 -10.80 -13.52 -15.86
N ILE A 384 -10.25 -12.46 -15.27
CA ILE A 384 -10.82 -11.11 -15.32
C ILE A 384 -10.15 -10.32 -16.44
N THR A 385 -10.95 -9.59 -17.23
CA THR A 385 -10.45 -8.70 -18.29
C THR A 385 -10.92 -7.27 -18.04
N ILE A 386 -9.97 -6.33 -17.97
CA ILE A 386 -10.23 -4.89 -18.03
C ILE A 386 -9.73 -4.39 -19.38
N ARG A 387 -10.61 -3.80 -20.19
CA ARG A 387 -10.23 -3.36 -21.53
C ARG A 387 -10.87 -2.07 -22.01
N ARG A 388 -10.20 -1.38 -22.93
CA ARG A 388 -10.72 -0.15 -23.57
C ARG A 388 -11.11 0.94 -22.56
N CYS A 389 -10.47 0.93 -21.39
CA CYS A 389 -10.76 1.88 -20.33
C CYS A 389 -9.81 3.07 -20.38
N PHE A 390 -10.28 4.21 -19.87
CA PHE A 390 -9.48 5.43 -19.73
C PHE A 390 -9.44 5.88 -18.27
N TYR A 391 -8.25 6.15 -17.74
CA TYR A 391 -8.05 6.69 -16.41
C TYR A 391 -7.33 8.04 -16.49
N ASP A 392 -7.98 9.10 -15.98
CA ASP A 392 -7.52 10.48 -16.15
C ASP A 392 -6.45 10.94 -15.16
N GLY A 393 -6.34 10.24 -14.03
CA GLY A 393 -5.43 10.52 -12.91
C GLY A 393 -5.54 11.92 -12.34
N ARG A 394 -6.75 12.40 -12.04
CA ARG A 394 -6.94 13.68 -11.34
C ARG A 394 -7.47 13.46 -9.92
N SER A 395 -6.88 14.18 -8.95
CA SER A 395 -7.30 14.18 -7.55
C SER A 395 -6.84 15.46 -6.82
N ARG A 396 -7.39 15.77 -5.63
CA ARG A 396 -6.88 16.86 -4.75
C ARG A 396 -5.71 16.41 -3.87
N GLU A 397 -5.50 15.10 -3.78
CA GLU A 397 -4.51 14.46 -2.93
C GLU A 397 -3.59 13.56 -3.77
N TYR A 398 -2.89 12.62 -3.11
CA TYR A 398 -2.18 11.55 -3.83
C TYR A 398 -3.15 10.85 -4.78
N THR A 399 -2.90 11.01 -6.08
CA THR A 399 -3.81 10.54 -7.11
C THR A 399 -3.86 9.01 -7.08
N PRO A 400 -5.05 8.39 -6.96
CA PRO A 400 -5.17 6.95 -6.86
C PRO A 400 -4.61 6.24 -8.10
N VAL A 401 -4.44 4.93 -7.99
CA VAL A 401 -4.04 4.13 -9.16
C VAL A 401 -5.25 3.81 -10.04
N PHE A 402 -5.02 3.42 -11.29
CA PHE A 402 -6.11 2.90 -12.13
C PHE A 402 -6.60 1.54 -11.61
N VAL A 403 -5.70 0.58 -11.42
CA VAL A 403 -6.03 -0.78 -10.97
C VAL A 403 -5.18 -1.17 -9.77
N THR A 404 -5.83 -1.66 -8.73
CA THR A 404 -5.20 -2.45 -7.66
C THR A 404 -5.76 -3.85 -7.72
N ALA A 405 -4.89 -4.84 -7.91
CA ALA A 405 -5.28 -6.25 -7.96
C ALA A 405 -4.44 -7.07 -6.97
N ASN A 406 -5.08 -7.95 -6.21
CA ASN A 406 -4.41 -8.82 -5.25
C ASN A 406 -5.00 -10.24 -5.29
N GLY A 407 -4.16 -11.24 -5.58
CA GLY A 407 -4.54 -12.65 -5.63
C GLY A 407 -5.37 -13.05 -6.86
N VAL A 408 -5.23 -12.34 -7.98
CA VAL A 408 -6.07 -12.53 -9.17
C VAL A 408 -5.36 -13.38 -10.22
N LYS A 409 -5.93 -14.54 -10.56
CA LYS A 409 -5.33 -15.43 -11.57
C LYS A 409 -5.77 -15.03 -12.98
N GLN A 410 -4.88 -15.05 -13.96
CA GLN A 410 -5.21 -14.79 -15.37
C GLN A 410 -5.91 -13.42 -15.57
N LEU A 411 -5.41 -12.39 -14.90
CA LEU A 411 -5.87 -11.01 -15.07
C LEU A 411 -5.34 -10.44 -16.38
N THR A 412 -6.21 -9.86 -17.21
CA THR A 412 -5.83 -9.18 -18.45
C THR A 412 -6.18 -7.70 -18.40
N ILE A 413 -5.20 -6.83 -18.62
CA ILE A 413 -5.39 -5.39 -18.89
C ILE A 413 -5.08 -5.15 -20.37
N ASP A 414 -6.07 -4.76 -21.16
CA ASP A 414 -5.96 -4.69 -22.62
C ASP A 414 -6.47 -3.37 -23.21
N ASN A 415 -5.66 -2.69 -24.01
CA ASN A 415 -6.08 -1.49 -24.74
C ASN A 415 -6.62 -0.38 -23.82
N CYS A 416 -5.96 -0.16 -22.68
CA CYS A 416 -6.30 0.90 -21.73
C CYS A 416 -5.35 2.09 -21.87
N LEU A 417 -5.84 3.30 -21.62
CA LEU A 417 -5.02 4.51 -21.51
C LEU A 417 -5.03 4.99 -20.06
N VAL A 418 -3.84 5.04 -19.45
CA VAL A 418 -3.65 5.42 -18.05
C VAL A 418 -2.71 6.61 -17.97
N THR A 419 -3.13 7.67 -17.28
CA THR A 419 -2.29 8.85 -17.11
C THR A 419 -2.45 9.51 -15.74
N ARG A 420 -1.45 10.30 -15.33
CA ARG A 420 -1.42 11.20 -14.16
C ARG A 420 -1.65 10.57 -12.78
N GLY A 421 -1.86 9.26 -12.67
CA GLY A 421 -1.87 8.54 -11.40
C GLY A 421 -0.57 8.76 -10.63
N PHE A 422 -0.62 8.75 -9.29
CA PHE A 422 0.61 8.81 -8.48
C PHE A 422 1.50 7.61 -8.82
N HIS A 423 0.88 6.44 -8.83
CA HIS A 423 1.27 5.26 -9.61
C HIS A 423 0.16 4.95 -10.61
N GLY A 424 0.45 4.19 -11.68
CA GLY A 424 -0.58 3.78 -12.64
C GLY A 424 -1.39 2.56 -12.20
N ALA A 425 -0.75 1.53 -11.65
CA ALA A 425 -1.41 0.32 -11.15
C ALA A 425 -0.54 -0.44 -10.13
N SER A 426 -1.13 -1.37 -9.40
CA SER A 426 -0.41 -2.31 -8.55
C SER A 426 -1.01 -3.70 -8.62
N PHE A 427 -0.15 -4.71 -8.74
CA PHE A 427 -0.53 -6.11 -8.90
C PHE A 427 0.20 -6.93 -7.86
N TRP A 428 -0.53 -7.68 -7.05
CA TRP A 428 0.02 -8.50 -5.98
C TRP A 428 -0.45 -9.93 -6.16
N ARG A 429 0.48 -10.89 -6.25
CA ARG A 429 0.16 -12.32 -6.40
C ARG A 429 -0.84 -12.59 -7.53
N CYS A 430 -0.56 -12.03 -8.70
CA CYS A 430 -1.40 -12.15 -9.89
C CYS A 430 -0.72 -13.06 -10.93
N PRO A 431 -0.79 -14.40 -10.79
CA PRO A 431 -0.19 -15.31 -11.76
C PRO A 431 -0.90 -15.21 -13.11
N ASP A 432 -0.12 -15.39 -14.18
CA ASP A 432 -0.56 -15.25 -15.56
C ASP A 432 -1.17 -13.87 -15.87
N LEU A 433 -0.65 -12.82 -15.24
CA LEU A 433 -1.04 -11.43 -15.52
C LEU A 433 -0.60 -11.06 -16.94
N VAL A 434 -1.51 -10.47 -17.71
CA VAL A 434 -1.22 -9.96 -19.06
C VAL A 434 -1.57 -8.49 -19.14
N ILE A 435 -0.59 -7.63 -19.44
CA ILE A 435 -0.80 -6.21 -19.75
C ILE A 435 -0.40 -6.00 -21.20
N LYS A 436 -1.38 -5.67 -22.06
CA LYS A 436 -1.13 -5.55 -23.49
C LYS A 436 -1.86 -4.41 -24.16
N ASN A 437 -1.29 -3.91 -25.26
CA ASN A 437 -1.88 -2.85 -26.09
C ASN A 437 -2.21 -1.56 -25.31
N CYS A 438 -1.66 -1.38 -24.11
CA CYS A 438 -1.99 -0.24 -23.24
C CYS A 438 -1.06 0.93 -23.51
N VAL A 439 -1.55 2.13 -23.23
CA VAL A 439 -0.76 3.36 -23.22
C VAL A 439 -0.66 3.85 -21.78
N TRP A 440 0.58 3.93 -21.29
CA TRP A 440 0.91 4.42 -19.96
C TRP A 440 1.62 5.76 -20.10
N PHE A 441 0.92 6.84 -19.77
CA PHE A 441 1.33 8.19 -20.13
C PHE A 441 1.52 9.07 -18.89
N ASN A 442 2.75 9.50 -18.61
CA ASN A 442 3.03 10.61 -17.68
C ASN A 442 2.36 10.45 -16.29
N ASN A 443 2.46 9.25 -15.70
CA ASN A 443 2.17 9.05 -14.28
C ASN A 443 3.24 9.77 -13.43
N GLN A 444 2.97 10.01 -12.15
CA GLN A 444 3.86 10.85 -11.34
C GLN A 444 5.13 10.11 -10.91
N ILE A 445 5.03 8.89 -10.37
CA ILE A 445 6.18 8.23 -9.73
C ILE A 445 6.67 7.01 -10.53
N THR A 446 5.75 6.16 -10.98
CA THR A 446 6.00 4.94 -11.77
C THR A 446 4.71 4.51 -12.48
N HIS A 447 4.76 3.61 -13.46
CA HIS A 447 3.55 3.05 -14.07
C HIS A 447 2.94 1.96 -13.22
N PHE A 448 3.69 0.95 -12.81
CA PHE A 448 3.13 -0.07 -11.93
C PHE A 448 4.17 -0.94 -11.24
N TYR A 449 3.70 -1.60 -10.19
CA TYR A 449 4.44 -2.58 -9.42
C TYR A 449 3.80 -3.97 -9.53
N VAL A 450 4.63 -5.01 -9.68
CA VAL A 450 4.23 -6.42 -9.75
C VAL A 450 4.87 -7.21 -8.59
N HIS A 451 4.09 -7.51 -7.57
CA HIS A 451 4.49 -8.34 -6.42
C HIS A 451 4.14 -9.82 -6.66
N ASN A 452 4.81 -10.44 -7.61
CA ASN A 452 4.62 -11.86 -7.93
C ASN A 452 5.81 -12.70 -7.46
N MET A 453 5.54 -13.96 -7.13
CA MET A 453 6.58 -14.97 -6.91
C MET A 453 7.25 -15.37 -8.25
N PRO A 454 8.43 -16.02 -8.23
CA PRO A 454 9.15 -16.35 -9.45
C PRO A 454 8.34 -17.13 -10.50
N ASP A 455 7.44 -18.01 -10.08
CA ASP A 455 6.56 -18.83 -10.93
C ASP A 455 5.25 -18.14 -11.34
N GLU A 456 4.92 -17.00 -10.74
CA GLU A 456 3.71 -16.24 -11.04
C GLU A 456 4.00 -15.23 -12.16
N ILE A 457 3.94 -15.67 -13.41
CA ILE A 457 4.37 -14.84 -14.54
C ILE A 457 3.44 -13.66 -14.82
N ALA A 458 4.03 -12.49 -15.07
CA ALA A 458 3.41 -11.28 -15.58
C ALA A 458 4.02 -10.91 -16.93
N THR A 459 3.19 -10.82 -17.97
CA THR A 459 3.60 -10.54 -19.35
C THR A 459 3.19 -9.14 -19.78
N LEU A 460 4.16 -8.33 -20.19
CA LEU A 460 3.97 -7.00 -20.76
C LEU A 460 4.20 -7.07 -22.27
N SER A 461 3.16 -6.86 -23.10
CA SER A 461 3.34 -6.95 -24.55
C SER A 461 2.66 -5.85 -25.35
N LYS A 462 3.35 -5.31 -26.35
CA LYS A 462 2.78 -4.33 -27.31
C LYS A 462 2.19 -3.09 -26.63
N ASN A 463 2.75 -2.68 -25.51
CA ASN A 463 2.35 -1.46 -24.82
C ASN A 463 3.17 -0.26 -25.31
N VAL A 464 2.64 0.94 -25.06
CA VAL A 464 3.38 2.20 -25.20
C VAL A 464 3.58 2.80 -23.81
N PHE A 465 4.83 2.84 -23.35
CA PHE A 465 5.22 3.41 -22.07
C PHE A 465 5.91 4.74 -22.30
N TRP A 466 5.37 5.80 -21.70
CA TRP A 466 6.00 7.11 -21.70
C TRP A 466 6.71 7.37 -20.39
N ASP A 467 7.72 8.21 -20.41
CA ASP A 467 8.32 8.63 -19.15
C ASP A 467 7.29 9.24 -18.18
N VAL A 468 7.62 9.12 -16.90
CA VAL A 468 6.90 9.80 -15.82
C VAL A 468 7.21 11.31 -15.85
N ILE A 469 6.72 12.04 -14.84
CA ILE A 469 7.04 13.46 -14.71
C ILE A 469 8.56 13.68 -14.60
N PRO A 470 9.09 14.80 -15.13
CA PRO A 470 10.53 15.04 -15.22
C PRO A 470 11.30 14.95 -13.89
N VAL A 471 10.69 15.35 -12.77
CA VAL A 471 11.36 15.32 -11.46
C VAL A 471 11.58 13.89 -10.92
N LYS A 472 10.95 12.87 -11.53
CA LYS A 472 11.06 11.46 -11.13
C LYS A 472 11.85 10.59 -12.12
N LEU A 473 12.68 11.22 -12.96
CA LEU A 473 13.57 10.53 -13.92
C LEU A 473 14.48 9.44 -13.32
N ARG A 474 14.76 9.49 -12.00
CA ARG A 474 15.57 8.46 -11.32
C ARG A 474 14.79 7.20 -10.93
N ASN A 475 13.46 7.24 -10.98
CA ASN A 475 12.60 6.11 -10.62
C ASN A 475 12.40 5.16 -11.80
N SER A 476 12.29 3.86 -11.53
CA SER A 476 11.87 2.88 -12.53
C SER A 476 10.45 3.14 -13.03
N LEU A 477 10.21 2.90 -14.33
CA LEU A 477 8.88 3.00 -14.94
C LEU A 477 8.01 1.80 -14.59
N VAL A 478 8.62 0.62 -14.45
CA VAL A 478 7.97 -0.61 -13.99
C VAL A 478 8.83 -1.22 -12.90
N SER A 479 8.22 -1.78 -11.87
CA SER A 479 8.94 -2.51 -10.83
C SER A 479 8.33 -3.88 -10.55
N SER A 480 9.14 -4.85 -10.14
CA SER A 480 8.67 -6.16 -9.68
C SER A 480 9.30 -6.56 -8.33
N LEU A 481 8.70 -7.53 -7.64
CA LEU A 481 9.36 -8.18 -6.50
C LEU A 481 10.52 -9.05 -7.00
N ASN A 482 10.20 -10.06 -7.79
CA ASN A 482 11.15 -11.00 -8.39
C ASN A 482 11.27 -10.70 -9.89
N ILE A 483 12.49 -10.61 -10.41
CA ILE A 483 12.71 -10.32 -11.84
C ILE A 483 12.16 -11.46 -12.73
N GLU A 484 12.22 -12.69 -12.24
CA GLU A 484 11.81 -13.93 -12.92
C GLU A 484 10.31 -13.98 -13.17
N SER A 485 9.54 -13.21 -12.41
CA SER A 485 8.10 -13.06 -12.61
C SER A 485 7.76 -12.18 -13.83
N LEU A 486 8.70 -11.40 -14.36
CA LEU A 486 8.41 -10.41 -15.40
C LEU A 486 8.88 -10.88 -16.79
N ARG A 487 7.96 -10.90 -17.76
CA ARG A 487 8.26 -11.09 -19.17
C ARG A 487 7.83 -9.86 -19.95
N GLU A 488 8.65 -9.38 -20.87
CA GLU A 488 8.28 -8.24 -21.71
C GLU A 488 8.57 -8.51 -23.18
N SER A 489 7.67 -8.10 -24.08
CA SER A 489 7.89 -8.27 -25.51
C SER A 489 7.23 -7.23 -26.40
N GLY A 490 7.99 -6.71 -27.37
CA GLY A 490 7.47 -5.82 -28.42
C GLY A 490 6.79 -4.55 -27.90
N ASN A 491 7.24 -4.03 -26.75
CA ASN A 491 6.78 -2.76 -26.20
C ASN A 491 7.49 -1.58 -26.88
N CYS A 492 6.89 -0.40 -26.77
CA CYS A 492 7.44 0.85 -27.21
C CYS A 492 7.72 1.75 -26.00
N TRP A 493 8.97 2.15 -25.82
CA TRP A 493 9.41 3.01 -24.73
C TRP A 493 9.72 4.41 -25.25
N TYR A 494 8.92 5.38 -24.80
CA TYR A 494 9.05 6.79 -25.12
C TYR A 494 9.70 7.53 -23.95
N LEU A 495 11.00 7.76 -24.03
CA LEU A 495 11.81 8.22 -22.90
C LEU A 495 12.24 9.68 -23.05
N ARG A 496 12.38 10.40 -21.93
CA ARG A 496 12.89 11.78 -21.93
C ARG A 496 14.41 11.86 -22.07
N VAL A 497 15.11 10.78 -21.74
CA VAL A 497 16.56 10.62 -21.88
C VAL A 497 16.86 9.30 -22.59
N PRO A 498 18.04 9.16 -23.23
CA PRO A 498 18.41 7.92 -23.91
C PRO A 498 18.33 6.68 -23.00
N GLU A 499 18.05 5.51 -23.59
CA GLU A 499 17.75 4.26 -22.85
C GLU A 499 18.85 3.85 -21.87
N ASN A 500 20.11 4.11 -22.20
CA ASN A 500 21.27 3.76 -21.36
C ASN A 500 21.37 4.59 -20.08
N TYR A 501 20.70 5.75 -20.02
CA TYR A 501 20.68 6.64 -18.85
C TYR A 501 19.38 6.55 -18.05
N ARG A 502 18.36 5.81 -18.53
CA ARG A 502 17.06 5.71 -17.88
C ARG A 502 16.93 4.42 -17.10
N ASN A 503 16.67 4.53 -15.79
CA ASN A 503 16.23 3.39 -14.98
C ASN A 503 14.84 2.95 -15.43
N LEU A 504 14.74 1.88 -16.20
CA LEU A 504 13.48 1.46 -16.82
C LEU A 504 12.72 0.51 -15.91
N ILE A 505 13.42 -0.54 -15.46
CA ILE A 505 12.86 -1.61 -14.65
C ILE A 505 13.54 -1.61 -13.28
N GLY A 506 12.76 -1.77 -12.23
CA GLY A 506 13.25 -2.04 -10.88
C GLY A 506 12.84 -3.43 -10.42
N TYR A 507 13.66 -4.08 -9.62
CA TYR A 507 13.30 -5.36 -9.00
C TYR A 507 13.97 -5.51 -7.64
N THR A 508 13.32 -6.23 -6.73
CA THR A 508 13.82 -6.41 -5.36
C THR A 508 14.67 -7.67 -5.23
N ARG A 509 14.41 -8.69 -6.05
CA ARG A 509 15.02 -10.02 -5.96
C ARG A 509 15.42 -10.63 -7.30
N ILE A 510 16.43 -11.50 -7.24
CA ILE A 510 16.88 -12.43 -8.28
C ILE A 510 17.19 -13.77 -7.58
N GLU A 511 16.65 -14.87 -8.08
CA GLU A 511 16.85 -16.24 -7.59
C GLU A 511 16.55 -16.43 -6.08
N GLY A 512 15.69 -15.58 -5.53
CA GLY A 512 15.36 -15.52 -4.11
C GLY A 512 16.22 -14.56 -3.28
N ASP A 513 17.38 -14.14 -3.78
CA ASP A 513 18.29 -13.20 -3.13
C ASP A 513 17.77 -11.77 -3.22
N GLN A 514 17.94 -10.99 -2.16
CA GLN A 514 17.53 -9.58 -2.12
C GLN A 514 18.63 -8.69 -2.72
N VAL A 515 18.36 -8.13 -3.90
CA VAL A 515 19.31 -7.32 -4.68
C VAL A 515 18.94 -5.84 -4.69
N GLN A 516 17.65 -5.49 -4.67
CA GLN A 516 17.14 -4.12 -4.79
C GLN A 516 17.82 -3.28 -5.90
N ALA A 517 17.51 -3.59 -7.15
CA ALA A 517 18.07 -2.90 -8.31
C ALA A 517 17.06 -1.99 -9.02
N LYS A 518 17.58 -0.95 -9.67
CA LYS A 518 16.89 -0.13 -10.66
C LYS A 518 17.84 0.01 -11.84
N VAL A 519 17.47 -0.56 -12.97
CA VAL A 519 18.40 -0.80 -14.08
C VAL A 519 17.87 -0.24 -15.39
N ASN A 520 18.78 0.04 -16.31
CA ASN A 520 18.39 0.35 -17.69
C ASN A 520 17.93 -0.92 -18.41
N TYR A 521 17.42 -0.75 -19.64
CA TYR A 521 16.83 -1.86 -20.38
C TYR A 521 17.83 -2.97 -20.72
N GLN A 522 19.05 -2.61 -21.14
CA GLN A 522 20.08 -3.59 -21.48
C GLN A 522 20.46 -4.47 -20.29
N GLN A 523 20.62 -3.86 -19.11
CA GLN A 523 20.94 -4.60 -17.89
C GLN A 523 19.77 -5.47 -17.45
N PHE A 524 18.52 -4.98 -17.53
CA PHE A 524 17.34 -5.81 -17.26
C PHE A 524 17.30 -7.08 -18.14
N LEU A 525 17.57 -6.95 -19.45
CA LEU A 525 17.60 -8.09 -20.36
C LEU A 525 18.68 -9.11 -19.97
N ALA A 526 19.86 -8.63 -19.53
CA ALA A 526 20.93 -9.50 -19.06
C ALA A 526 20.54 -10.22 -17.75
N ASP A 527 20.01 -9.48 -16.78
CA ASP A 527 19.63 -10.03 -15.46
C ASP A 527 18.45 -11.01 -15.55
N ALA A 528 17.51 -10.75 -16.46
CA ALA A 528 16.30 -11.55 -16.64
C ALA A 528 16.46 -12.64 -17.72
N GLU A 529 17.65 -12.76 -18.32
CA GLU A 529 17.96 -13.67 -19.44
C GLU A 529 16.95 -13.56 -20.60
N GLN A 530 16.61 -12.33 -20.98
CA GLN A 530 15.63 -12.02 -22.02
C GLN A 530 16.26 -11.40 -23.25
N GLU A 531 15.71 -11.70 -24.42
CA GLU A 531 16.14 -11.09 -25.68
C GLU A 531 15.47 -9.72 -25.90
N ARG A 532 16.20 -8.81 -26.54
CA ARG A 532 15.66 -7.51 -26.94
C ARG A 532 14.59 -7.68 -27.99
N THR A 533 13.36 -7.27 -27.67
CA THR A 533 12.25 -7.20 -28.64
C THR A 533 11.55 -5.84 -28.66
N SER A 534 11.79 -5.00 -27.66
CA SER A 534 11.16 -3.69 -27.52
C SER A 534 11.95 -2.57 -28.19
N LEU A 535 11.22 -1.54 -28.63
CA LEU A 535 11.71 -0.40 -29.39
C LEU A 535 11.63 0.90 -28.58
N PHE A 536 12.54 1.82 -28.89
CA PHE A 536 12.71 3.07 -28.14
C PHE A 536 12.55 4.26 -29.09
N LEU A 537 11.71 5.22 -28.72
CA LEU A 537 11.40 6.40 -29.53
C LEU A 537 11.99 7.66 -28.90
N ASN A 538 12.33 8.63 -29.76
CA ASN A 538 12.97 9.90 -29.39
C ASN A 538 11.94 10.89 -28.78
N PRO A 539 12.28 11.61 -27.69
CA PRO A 539 11.43 12.62 -27.05
C PRO A 539 11.00 13.82 -27.93
N GLY A 540 11.59 14.01 -29.11
CA GLY A 540 11.21 15.04 -30.07
C GLY A 540 9.94 14.77 -30.89
N PHE A 541 9.24 13.65 -30.66
CA PHE A 541 7.96 13.35 -31.31
C PHE A 541 6.81 14.10 -30.62
N ALA A 542 6.15 15.01 -31.34
CA ALA A 542 4.97 15.70 -30.86
C ALA A 542 3.75 14.74 -30.85
N ALA A 543 3.66 13.81 -29.91
CA ALA A 543 2.48 12.92 -29.83
C ALA A 543 1.24 13.62 -29.27
N VAL A 544 1.43 14.70 -28.50
CA VAL A 544 0.36 15.51 -27.92
C VAL A 544 0.66 16.96 -28.26
N PRO A 545 -0.26 17.73 -28.88
CA PRO A 545 -0.01 19.11 -29.31
C PRO A 545 0.46 20.02 -28.18
N GLU A 546 0.05 19.71 -26.95
CA GLU A 546 0.53 20.32 -25.72
C GLU A 546 0.80 19.22 -24.68
N ILE A 547 2.00 19.22 -24.09
CA ILE A 547 2.23 18.51 -22.84
C ILE A 547 1.33 19.19 -21.82
N ALA A 548 0.32 18.47 -21.31
CA ALA A 548 -0.49 18.96 -20.21
C ALA A 548 0.42 19.20 -19.00
N ALA A 549 0.88 20.44 -18.84
CA ALA A 549 1.59 20.86 -17.66
C ALA A 549 0.65 20.71 -16.46
N PHE A 550 1.22 20.43 -15.29
CA PHE A 550 0.54 20.71 -14.04
C PHE A 550 0.37 22.23 -13.97
N GLN A 551 -0.70 22.75 -14.55
CA GLN A 551 -1.18 24.04 -14.10
C GLN A 551 -1.71 23.77 -12.69
N MET A 552 -1.03 24.35 -11.69
CA MET A 552 -1.76 24.68 -10.48
C MET A 552 -3.01 25.42 -10.93
N PRO A 553 -4.21 25.07 -10.43
CA PRO A 553 -5.37 25.89 -10.70
C PRO A 553 -4.98 27.35 -10.41
N GLU A 554 -5.46 28.28 -11.24
CA GLU A 554 -5.40 29.70 -10.88
C GLU A 554 -5.79 29.81 -9.41
N ALA A 555 -4.92 30.46 -8.64
CA ALA A 555 -4.99 30.50 -7.18
C ALA A 555 -6.45 30.64 -6.76
N VAL A 556 -6.96 29.63 -6.04
CA VAL A 556 -8.26 29.75 -5.38
C VAL A 556 -8.19 31.04 -4.58
N PRO A 557 -9.11 32.01 -4.80
CA PRO A 557 -9.10 33.26 -4.05
C PRO A 557 -8.99 32.93 -2.56
N GLN A 558 -7.99 33.51 -1.90
CA GLN A 558 -7.58 33.22 -0.52
C GLN A 558 -8.59 33.74 0.53
N ASP A 559 -9.87 33.45 0.39
CA ASP A 559 -10.86 33.79 1.41
C ASP A 559 -11.63 32.55 1.87
N LEU A 560 -10.89 31.64 2.51
CA LEU A 560 -11.41 30.49 3.25
C LEU A 560 -12.51 30.85 4.26
N PRO A 561 -12.49 32.01 4.95
CA PRO A 561 -13.58 32.46 5.82
C PRO A 561 -14.94 32.63 5.13
N ALA A 562 -14.99 32.99 3.84
CA ALA A 562 -16.26 33.17 3.13
C ALA A 562 -17.00 31.84 2.87
N LEU A 563 -16.25 30.74 2.68
CA LEU A 563 -16.81 29.41 2.41
C LEU A 563 -17.54 28.81 3.62
N TYR A 564 -17.18 29.22 4.85
CA TYR A 564 -17.84 28.75 6.08
C TYR A 564 -19.14 29.49 6.40
N LYS A 565 -19.41 30.61 5.72
CA LYS A 565 -20.58 31.46 6.01
C LYS A 565 -21.83 31.11 5.18
N GLU A 566 -21.71 30.22 4.19
CA GLU A 566 -22.84 29.67 3.41
C GLU A 566 -23.31 28.29 3.94
N LEU A 567 -22.71 27.81 5.04
CA LEU A 567 -23.09 26.56 5.70
C LEU A 567 -23.70 26.76 7.11
N GLU A 568 -24.07 28.01 7.43
CA GLU A 568 -25.07 28.37 8.46
C GLU A 568 -26.26 29.03 7.76
#